data_AF-A0A5S9MJN1-F1
#
_entry.id   AF-A0A5S9MJN1-F1
#
_cell.length_a   1.000
_cell.length_b   1.000
_cell.length_c   1.000
_cell.angle_alpha   90.00
_cell.angle_beta   90.00
_cell.angle_gamma   90.00
#
_symmetry.space_group_name_H-M   'P 1'
#
loop_
_entity.id
_entity.type
_entity.pdbx_description
1 polymer ?
#
loop_
_entity_poly.entity_id
_entity_poly.type
_entity_poly.pdbx_seq_one_letter_code
_entity_poly.pdbx_strand_id
1 'polypeptide(L)'
;MLIEKRNNLDKMIGNIDKTLQHLTGETQYTYKERFENMNMNFSQYEEEARHRWGNQAFDEVSSKLNHLSKDEQVELSDSWDSILNKLASLRSQSPKSKEVQIVIKQWYDFLKKNFRYYSLDAFFTV
;
A
#
# COMPACT_ATOMS: atom_id res chain seq x y z
N MET A 1 -24.86 -8.88 -4.32
CA MET A 1 -24.50 -7.76 -5.23
C MET A 1 -25.17 -6.41 -4.94
N LEU A 2 -26.48 -6.19 -5.15
CA LEU A 2 -27.08 -4.85 -4.95
C LEU A 2 -27.13 -4.42 -3.47
N ILE A 3 -27.43 -5.35 -2.57
CA ILE A 3 -27.45 -5.10 -1.11
C ILE A 3 -26.04 -4.78 -0.60
N GLU A 4 -25.02 -5.50 -1.07
CA GLU A 4 -23.61 -5.23 -0.71
C GLU A 4 -23.14 -3.86 -1.20
N LYS A 5 -23.52 -3.48 -2.43
CA LYS A 5 -23.23 -2.14 -2.95
C LYS A 5 -23.90 -1.04 -2.12
N ARG A 6 -25.16 -1.23 -1.73
CA ARG A 6 -25.87 -0.29 -0.84
C ARG A 6 -25.18 -0.20 0.52
N ASN A 7 -24.86 -1.34 1.14
CA ASN A 7 -24.17 -1.38 2.43
C ASN A 7 -22.79 -0.68 2.38
N ASN A 8 -22.07 -0.78 1.27
CA ASN A 8 -20.81 -0.06 1.08
C ASN A 8 -21.02 1.45 0.96
N LEU A 9 -22.07 1.91 0.26
CA LEU A 9 -22.41 3.32 0.16
C LEU A 9 -22.83 3.90 1.52
N ASP A 10 -23.65 3.18 2.29
CA ASP A 10 -24.06 3.62 3.62
C ASP A 10 -22.85 3.79 4.56
N LYS A 11 -21.86 2.89 4.47
CA LYS A 11 -20.58 3.00 5.20
C LYS A 11 -19.73 4.19 4.74
N MET A 12 -19.67 4.46 3.44
CA MET A 12 -18.95 5.62 2.90
C MET A 12 -19.56 6.93 3.39
N ILE A 13 -20.89 7.05 3.37
CA ILE A 13 -21.61 8.22 3.87
C ILE A 13 -21.27 8.45 5.35
N GLY A 14 -21.35 7.41 6.18
CA GLY A 14 -20.97 7.53 7.59
C GLY A 14 -19.51 7.95 7.82
N ASN A 15 -18.59 7.53 6.95
CA ASN A 15 -17.19 7.99 7.01
C ASN A 15 -17.03 9.46 6.60
N ILE A 16 -17.83 9.96 5.66
CA ILE A 16 -17.86 11.39 5.29
C ILE A 16 -18.34 12.21 6.48
N ASP A 17 -19.42 11.80 7.14
CA ASP A 17 -19.96 12.51 8.30
C ASP A 17 -18.93 12.60 9.44
N LYS A 18 -18.26 11.49 9.77
CA LYS A 18 -17.18 11.46 10.77
C LYS A 18 -15.98 12.32 10.35
N THR A 19 -15.64 12.34 9.06
CA THR A 19 -14.57 13.20 8.54
C THR A 19 -14.91 14.67 8.69
N LEU A 20 -16.17 15.06 8.42
CA LEU A 20 -16.64 16.43 8.59
C LEU A 20 -16.60 16.85 10.07
N GLN A 21 -17.08 16.00 10.98
CA GLN A 21 -17.01 16.26 12.44
C GLN A 21 -15.57 16.38 12.94
N HIS A 22 -14.64 15.60 12.38
CA HIS A 22 -13.23 15.74 12.70
C HIS A 22 -12.65 17.08 12.23
N LEU A 23 -13.01 17.51 11.01
CA LEU A 23 -12.57 18.78 10.46
C LEU A 23 -13.15 19.99 11.22
N THR A 24 -14.36 19.88 11.77
CA THR A 24 -14.97 20.92 12.63
C THR A 24 -14.48 20.88 14.08
N GLY A 25 -13.64 19.90 14.44
CA GLY A 25 -13.05 19.75 15.77
C GLY A 25 -13.98 19.09 16.80
N GLU A 26 -15.11 18.54 16.36
CA GLU A 26 -16.13 17.92 17.22
C GLU A 26 -15.72 16.52 17.70
N THR A 27 -14.89 15.80 16.94
CA THR A 27 -14.41 14.46 17.31
C THR A 27 -12.97 14.19 16.87
N GLN A 28 -12.25 13.39 17.66
CA GLN A 28 -10.96 12.81 17.25
C GLN A 28 -11.25 11.58 16.38
N TYR A 29 -10.94 11.66 15.09
CA TYR A 29 -11.10 10.55 14.15
C TYR A 29 -9.73 9.97 13.84
N THR A 30 -9.52 8.71 14.21
CA THR A 30 -8.21 8.08 14.01
C THR A 30 -8.00 7.69 12.55
N TYR A 31 -6.74 7.63 12.11
CA TYR A 31 -6.42 7.14 10.77
C TYR A 31 -6.96 5.73 10.51
N LYS A 32 -7.00 4.88 11.55
CA LYS A 32 -7.56 3.53 11.45
C LYS A 32 -9.05 3.57 11.10
N GLU A 33 -9.83 4.35 11.84
CA GLU A 33 -11.28 4.49 11.60
C GLU A 33 -11.60 5.13 10.24
N ARG A 34 -10.72 6.01 9.73
CA ARG A 34 -10.82 6.59 8.38
C ARG A 34 -10.78 5.53 7.28
N PHE A 35 -10.00 4.48 7.47
CA PHE A 35 -9.75 3.46 6.46
C PHE A 35 -10.43 2.11 6.75
N GLU A 36 -11.13 1.97 7.89
CA GLU A 36 -11.83 0.75 8.33
C GLU A 36 -12.81 0.17 7.31
N ASN A 37 -13.40 1.01 6.44
CA ASN A 37 -14.37 0.59 5.43
C ASN A 37 -13.79 0.53 4.01
N MET A 38 -12.49 0.74 3.83
CA MET A 38 -11.84 0.43 2.56
C MET A 38 -11.80 -1.09 2.41
N ASN A 39 -12.69 -1.64 1.58
CA ASN A 39 -12.59 -3.03 1.15
C ASN A 39 -11.28 -3.18 0.35
N MET A 40 -10.22 -3.60 1.04
CA MET A 40 -8.91 -3.94 0.45
C MET A 40 -8.96 -5.30 -0.24
N ASN A 41 -10.04 -5.59 -0.97
CA ASN A 41 -10.03 -6.68 -1.91
C ASN A 41 -9.28 -6.19 -3.16
N PHE A 42 -7.98 -6.49 -3.21
CA PHE A 42 -7.12 -6.04 -4.30
C PHE A 42 -7.48 -6.67 -5.65
N SER A 43 -8.28 -7.75 -5.69
CA SER A 43 -8.70 -8.38 -6.94
C SER A 43 -9.50 -7.44 -7.85
N GLN A 44 -10.20 -6.45 -7.28
CA GLN A 44 -10.95 -5.46 -8.06
C GLN A 44 -10.04 -4.52 -8.86
N TYR A 45 -8.75 -4.45 -8.52
CA TYR A 45 -7.76 -3.61 -9.20
C TYR A 45 -6.86 -4.42 -10.14
N GLU A 46 -7.08 -5.73 -10.30
CA GLU A 46 -6.27 -6.56 -11.19
C GLU A 46 -6.39 -6.11 -12.66
N GLU A 47 -7.61 -5.95 -13.17
CA GLU A 47 -7.82 -5.48 -14.54
C GLU A 47 -7.21 -4.09 -14.75
N GLU A 48 -7.37 -3.19 -13.79
CA GLU A 48 -6.78 -1.87 -13.84
C GLU A 48 -5.24 -1.93 -13.85
N ALA A 49 -4.64 -2.80 -13.03
CA ALA A 49 -3.20 -2.97 -13.00
C ALA A 49 -2.65 -3.52 -14.31
N ARG A 50 -3.35 -4.48 -14.91
CA ARG A 50 -3.04 -5.03 -16.24
C ARG A 50 -3.16 -3.96 -17.32
N HIS A 51 -4.18 -3.11 -17.27
CA HIS A 51 -4.35 -2.01 -18.21
C HIS A 51 -3.27 -0.92 -18.07
N ARG A 52 -2.87 -0.56 -16.85
CA ARG A 52 -1.89 0.51 -16.59
C ARG A 52 -0.45 0.08 -16.80
N TRP A 53 -0.10 -1.15 -16.41
CA TRP A 53 1.29 -1.62 -16.35
C TRP A 53 1.58 -2.86 -17.19
N GLY A 54 0.56 -3.40 -17.86
CA GLY A 54 0.67 -4.54 -18.77
C GLY A 54 0.50 -5.89 -18.07
N ASN A 55 0.03 -6.88 -18.83
CA ASN A 55 -0.22 -8.23 -18.34
C ASN A 55 1.05 -8.90 -17.80
N GLN A 56 2.17 -8.83 -18.53
CA GLN A 56 3.40 -9.52 -18.17
C GLN A 56 3.96 -9.06 -16.81
N ALA A 57 3.90 -7.75 -16.53
CA ALA A 57 4.39 -7.21 -15.26
C ALA A 57 3.53 -7.67 -14.07
N PHE A 58 2.21 -7.75 -14.27
CA PHE A 58 1.28 -8.24 -13.27
C PHE A 58 1.45 -9.76 -13.03
N ASP A 59 1.51 -10.53 -14.12
CA ASP A 59 1.59 -12.00 -14.04
C ASP A 59 2.88 -12.49 -13.38
N GLU A 60 4.01 -11.82 -13.65
CA GLU A 60 5.30 -12.11 -13.01
C GLU A 60 5.21 -11.98 -11.49
N VAL A 61 4.65 -10.87 -11.01
CA VAL A 61 4.51 -10.59 -9.58
C VAL A 61 3.46 -11.49 -8.93
N SER A 62 2.29 -11.62 -9.56
CA SER A 62 1.19 -12.44 -9.06
C SER A 62 1.60 -13.89 -8.90
N SER A 63 2.25 -14.46 -9.91
CA SER A 63 2.76 -15.83 -9.85
C SER A 63 3.72 -15.99 -8.66
N LYS A 64 4.70 -15.09 -8.51
CA LYS A 64 5.66 -15.18 -7.42
C LYS A 64 5.03 -15.13 -6.03
N LEU A 65 4.07 -14.23 -5.82
CA LEU A 65 3.35 -14.10 -4.54
C LEU A 65 2.46 -15.30 -4.25
N ASN A 66 1.80 -15.87 -5.26
CA ASN A 66 0.93 -17.04 -5.11
C ASN A 66 1.68 -18.33 -4.74
N HIS A 67 2.99 -18.40 -5.02
CA HIS A 67 3.83 -19.54 -4.66
C HIS A 67 4.42 -19.45 -3.24
N LEU A 68 4.25 -18.34 -2.53
CA LEU A 68 4.76 -18.19 -1.17
C LEU A 68 3.93 -19.02 -0.19
N SER A 69 4.62 -19.77 0.67
CA SER A 69 4.03 -20.41 1.84
C SER A 69 3.51 -19.37 2.83
N LYS A 70 2.70 -19.82 3.81
CA LYS A 70 2.19 -18.92 4.86
C LYS A 70 3.30 -18.25 5.66
N ASP A 71 4.36 -18.99 5.98
CA ASP A 71 5.49 -18.45 6.75
C ASP A 71 6.25 -17.41 5.92
N GLU A 72 6.49 -17.69 4.63
CA GLU A 72 7.11 -16.71 3.72
C GLU A 72 6.24 -15.46 3.50
N GLN A 73 4.92 -15.59 3.51
CA GLN A 73 4.01 -14.45 3.46
C GLN A 73 4.10 -13.58 4.72
N VAL A 74 4.22 -14.20 5.90
CA VAL A 74 4.42 -13.49 7.17
C VAL A 74 5.77 -12.78 7.16
N GLU A 75 6.86 -13.47 6.78
CA GLU A 75 8.19 -12.86 6.70
C GLU A 75 8.23 -11.68 5.70
N LEU A 76 7.52 -11.82 4.58
CA LEU A 76 7.38 -10.75 3.59
C LEU A 76 6.65 -9.54 4.18
N SER A 77 5.55 -9.76 4.90
CA SER A 77 4.77 -8.72 5.57
C SER A 77 5.58 -8.01 6.66
N ASP A 78 6.27 -8.77 7.51
CA ASP A 78 7.09 -8.20 8.59
C ASP A 78 8.25 -7.36 8.04
N SER A 79 8.89 -7.84 6.97
CA SER A 79 9.94 -7.10 6.27
C SER A 79 9.41 -5.81 5.64
N TRP A 80 8.22 -5.85 5.06
CA TRP A 80 7.53 -4.70 4.48
C TRP A 80 7.26 -3.63 5.56
N ASP A 81 6.62 -4.04 6.66
CA ASP A 81 6.28 -3.15 7.77
C ASP A 81 7.53 -2.56 8.44
N SER A 82 8.58 -3.36 8.60
CA SER A 82 9.86 -2.89 9.17
C SER A 82 10.48 -1.76 8.33
N ILE A 83 10.50 -1.90 7.00
CA ILE A 83 11.07 -0.87 6.12
C ILE A 83 10.19 0.38 6.11
N LEU A 84 8.86 0.23 6.03
CA LEU A 84 7.95 1.38 6.07
C LEU A 84 8.02 2.15 7.38
N ASN A 85 8.13 1.45 8.51
CA ASN A 85 8.30 2.10 9.82
C ASN A 85 9.62 2.88 9.92
N LYS A 86 10.71 2.37 9.33
CA LYS A 86 11.98 3.13 9.20
C LYS A 86 11.82 4.37 8.33
N LEU A 87 11.13 4.27 7.19
CA LEU A 87 10.86 5.44 6.35
C LEU A 87 9.99 6.48 7.09
N ALA A 88 8.98 6.03 7.83
CA ALA A 88 8.08 6.89 8.59
C ALA A 88 8.79 7.64 9.73
N SER A 89 9.80 7.02 10.36
CA SER A 89 10.62 7.69 11.39
C SER A 89 11.57 8.73 10.82
N LEU A 90 11.96 8.59 9.54
CA LEU A 90 12.83 9.51 8.83
C LEU A 90 12.08 10.61 8.06
N ARG A 91 10.74 10.68 8.14
CA ARG A 91 9.89 11.57 7.33
C ARG A 91 10.22 13.07 7.43
N SER A 92 10.85 13.51 8.53
CA SER A 92 11.26 14.90 8.74
C SER A 92 12.64 15.23 8.20
N GLN A 93 13.40 14.22 7.75
CA GLN A 93 14.73 14.39 7.20
C GLN A 93 14.68 14.70 5.70
N SER A 94 15.76 15.28 5.18
CA SER A 94 15.90 15.48 3.75
C SER A 94 15.88 14.14 3.02
N PRO A 95 15.12 13.97 1.92
CA PRO A 95 15.15 12.75 1.12
C PRO A 95 16.55 12.47 0.54
N LYS A 96 17.42 13.48 0.46
CA LYS A 96 18.80 13.35 -0.02
C LYS A 96 19.80 12.99 1.09
N SER A 97 19.37 12.87 2.35
CA SER A 97 20.29 12.50 3.45
C SER A 97 20.81 11.08 3.25
N LYS A 98 22.01 10.82 3.78
CA LYS A 98 22.64 9.51 3.68
C LYS A 98 21.77 8.44 4.35
N GLU A 99 21.18 8.79 5.49
CA GLU A 99 20.34 7.93 6.31
C GLU A 99 19.06 7.54 5.55
N VAL A 100 18.40 8.50 4.91
CA VAL A 100 17.21 8.23 4.10
C VAL A 100 17.57 7.40 2.88
N GLN A 101 18.65 7.72 2.18
CA GLN A 101 19.08 6.98 0.98
C GLN A 101 19.46 5.52 1.29
N ILE A 102 19.99 5.22 2.49
CA ILE A 102 20.22 3.85 2.94
C ILE A 102 18.90 3.07 3.04
N VAL A 103 17.86 3.68 3.63
CA VAL A 103 16.55 3.00 3.77
C VAL A 103 15.84 2.89 2.41
N ILE A 104 15.96 3.90 1.53
CA ILE A 104 15.47 3.81 0.15
C ILE A 104 16.17 2.67 -0.61
N LYS A 105 17.47 2.48 -0.42
CA LYS A 105 18.18 1.34 -0.99
C LYS A 105 17.67 0.00 -0.43
N GLN A 106 17.41 -0.08 0.88
CA GLN A 106 16.81 -1.28 1.48
C GLN A 106 15.44 -1.58 0.86
N TRP A 107 14.63 -0.54 0.65
CA TRP A 107 13.34 -0.65 -0.02
C TRP A 107 13.47 -1.13 -1.47
N TYR A 108 14.41 -0.56 -2.24
CA TYR A 108 14.72 -0.98 -3.60
C TYR A 108 15.13 -2.46 -3.66
N ASP A 109 16.08 -2.87 -2.82
CA ASP A 109 16.60 -4.24 -2.77
C ASP A 109 15.49 -5.24 -2.37
N PHE A 110 14.61 -4.84 -1.44
CA PHE A 110 13.45 -5.61 -1.03
C PHE A 110 12.44 -5.79 -2.18
N LEU A 111 12.08 -4.71 -2.88
CA LEU A 111 11.16 -4.77 -4.02
C LEU A 111 11.71 -5.64 -5.15
N LYS A 112 13.00 -5.46 -5.47
CA LYS A 112 13.71 -6.23 -6.49
C LYS A 112 13.75 -7.72 -6.15
N LYS A 113 14.03 -8.05 -4.88
CA LYS A 113 14.11 -9.44 -4.41
C LYS A 113 12.75 -10.13 -4.44
N ASN A 114 11.68 -9.45 -4.03
CA ASN A 114 10.41 -10.12 -3.71
C ASN A 114 9.34 -10.00 -4.79
N PHE A 115 9.34 -8.96 -5.63
CA PHE A 115 8.26 -8.72 -6.58
C PHE A 115 8.74 -8.93 -8.02
N ARG A 116 9.53 -8.00 -8.57
CA ARG A 116 10.11 -8.12 -9.92
C ARG A 116 11.41 -7.34 -10.01
N TYR A 117 12.12 -7.52 -11.13
CA TYR A 117 13.23 -6.63 -11.44
C TYR A 117 12.72 -5.22 -11.72
N TYR A 118 13.17 -4.26 -10.92
CA TYR A 118 12.98 -2.84 -11.18
C TYR A 118 14.32 -2.23 -11.60
N SER A 119 14.35 -1.53 -12.74
CA SER A 119 15.48 -0.68 -13.09
C SER A 119 15.59 0.48 -12.09
N LEU A 120 16.78 1.05 -11.93
CA LEU A 120 16.92 2.26 -11.12
C LEU A 120 16.11 3.43 -11.70
N ASP A 121 16.01 3.51 -13.04
CA ASP A 121 15.19 4.49 -13.75
C ASP A 121 13.72 4.46 -13.32
N ALA A 122 13.18 3.28 -12.99
CA ALA A 122 11.81 3.16 -12.50
C ALA A 122 11.55 3.95 -11.20
N PHE A 123 12.60 4.30 -10.44
CA PHE A 123 12.51 5.07 -9.20
C PHE A 123 12.87 6.55 -9.36
N PHE A 124 13.32 6.99 -10.54
CA PHE A 124 13.68 8.39 -10.80
C PHE A 124 12.54 9.21 -11.44
N THR A 125 11.43 8.57 -11.80
CA THR A 125 10.32 9.20 -12.56
C THR A 125 9.19 9.80 -11.71
N VAL A 126 9.46 10.19 -10.47
CA VAL A 126 8.46 10.85 -9.59
C VAL A 126 8.82 12.31 -9.36
#